data_AF-A0A6P6T232-F1
#
_entry.id   AF-A0A6P6T232-F1
#
_cell.length_a   1.000
_cell.length_b   1.000
_cell.length_c   1.000
_cell.angle_alpha   90.00
_cell.angle_beta   90.00
_cell.angle_gamma   90.00
#
_symmetry.space_group_name_H-M   'P 1'
#
loop_
_entity.id
_entity.type
_entity.pdbx_description
1 polymer ?
#
loop_
_entity_poly.entity_id
_entity_poly.type
_entity_poly.pdbx_seq_one_letter_code
_entity_poly.pdbx_strand_id
1 'polypeptide(L)'
;MGKTFLYRALLTFLRSQGYVAIAVATSGVAASILPSGRTAHSRFKIPLSFSKQKTCQLSKQSSVAWLIVNAKLILWDETSVIKRETIEAFHYLLTDIMESDVPFGGKTIIFGGDFRQTLPVIEQLAVTGNKYESCLRSSIFNFLLRVEKGVESVDQHGQISLPPHMVIPYHNKEESFDKLLGTVFPDLNLYSCDPYQMINRCVLCPKISSVDEINGMMIAKFSRNLHRYISCDRTVNKRYQADYEDFLNSLNPKSLPPHELLLKENCPIMLLRNVNPTDGLCNSTRLICRELDEHTISAEIVSGPHKGKKVFIPKVRLQTSDSEKNGIPFIRT
;
A
#
# COMPACT_ATOMS: atom_id res chain seq x y z
N MET A 1 3.91 15.86 -0.75
CA MET A 1 5.31 16.31 -0.78
C MET A 1 5.71 17.12 0.47
N GLY A 2 4.90 18.06 0.98
CA GLY A 2 5.28 18.86 2.16
C GLY A 2 5.28 18.14 3.53
N LYS A 3 4.30 17.26 3.79
CA LYS A 3 4.13 16.53 5.07
C LYS A 3 5.40 15.78 5.50
N THR A 4 5.93 14.95 4.60
CA THR A 4 7.13 14.14 4.85
C THR A 4 8.37 15.00 5.09
N PHE A 5 8.51 16.11 4.36
CA PHE A 5 9.61 17.05 4.56
C PHE A 5 9.54 17.68 5.96
N LEU A 6 8.35 18.13 6.38
CA LEU A 6 8.13 18.66 7.72
C LEU A 6 8.44 17.63 8.81
N TYR A 7 8.01 16.38 8.65
CA TYR A 7 8.29 15.31 9.62
C TYR A 7 9.78 15.05 9.75
N ARG A 8 10.50 15.01 8.63
CA ARG A 8 11.96 14.88 8.62
C ARG A 8 12.62 16.06 9.33
N ALA A 9 12.19 17.29 9.07
CA ALA A 9 12.73 18.48 9.71
C ALA A 9 12.51 18.45 11.23
N LEU A 10 11.29 18.16 11.69
CA LEU A 10 10.96 18.07 13.13
C LEU A 10 11.74 16.98 13.85
N LEU A 11 11.78 15.77 13.27
CA LEU A 11 12.53 14.65 13.85
C LEU A 11 14.03 14.97 13.92
N THR A 12 14.59 15.56 12.86
CA THR A 12 16.02 15.90 12.79
C THR A 12 16.36 17.01 13.78
N PHE A 13 15.53 18.05 13.87
CA PHE A 13 15.71 19.16 14.80
C PHE A 13 15.74 18.66 16.25
N LEU A 14 14.74 17.89 16.68
CA LEU A 14 14.69 17.37 18.06
C LEU A 14 15.87 16.44 18.38
N ARG A 15 16.24 15.56 17.45
CA ARG A 15 17.39 14.66 17.63
C ARG A 15 18.71 15.40 17.67
N SER A 16 18.87 16.49 16.90
CA SER A 16 20.06 17.34 16.94
C SER A 16 20.27 18.03 18.29
N GLN A 17 19.17 18.25 19.04
CA GLN A 17 19.18 18.80 20.39
C GLN A 17 19.34 17.72 21.47
N GLY A 18 19.65 16.47 21.09
CA GLY A 18 19.81 15.35 22.01
C GLY A 18 18.49 14.77 22.54
N TYR A 19 17.33 15.24 22.07
CA TYR A 19 16.04 14.70 22.51
C TYR A 19 15.67 13.42 21.77
N VAL A 20 14.96 12.53 22.47
CA VAL A 20 14.40 11.32 21.87
C VAL A 20 13.12 11.68 21.12
N ALA A 21 13.14 11.51 19.79
CA ALA A 21 11.97 11.64 18.92
C ALA A 21 11.71 10.31 18.19
N ILE A 22 10.56 9.70 18.48
CA ILE A 22 10.14 8.41 17.93
C ILE A 22 9.33 8.65 16.66
N ALA A 23 9.69 7.97 15.58
CA ALA A 23 8.94 7.99 14.32
C ALA A 23 8.33 6.61 14.06
N VAL A 24 7.01 6.56 13.88
CA VAL A 24 6.28 5.35 13.51
C VAL A 24 5.32 5.61 12.37
N ALA A 25 4.88 4.56 11.69
CA ALA A 25 3.79 4.62 10.72
C ALA A 25 2.90 3.38 10.80
N THR A 26 1.74 3.40 10.13
CA THR A 26 0.84 2.23 10.06
C THR A 26 1.38 1.14 9.15
N SER A 27 1.92 1.49 7.97
CA SER A 27 2.48 0.55 7.00
C SER A 27 4.02 0.57 6.99
N GLY A 28 4.62 -0.56 6.57
CA GLY A 28 6.07 -0.66 6.42
C GLY A 28 6.63 0.30 5.35
N VAL A 29 5.86 0.58 4.30
CA VAL A 29 6.23 1.52 3.24
C VAL A 29 6.25 2.96 3.76
N ALA A 30 5.25 3.37 4.54
CA ALA A 30 5.26 4.70 5.15
C ALA A 30 6.38 4.83 6.19
N ALA A 31 6.64 3.77 6.97
CA ALA A 31 7.71 3.74 7.96
C ALA A 31 9.10 3.90 7.33
N SER A 32 9.36 3.31 6.15
CA SER A 32 10.68 3.38 5.49
C SER A 32 11.03 4.77 4.99
N ILE A 33 10.03 5.64 4.80
CA ILE A 33 10.21 7.03 4.37
C ILE A 33 10.65 7.92 5.54
N LEU A 34 10.26 7.56 6.77
CA LEU A 34 10.63 8.27 7.99
C LEU A 34 12.03 7.86 8.48
N PRO A 35 12.86 8.82 8.95
CA PRO A 35 14.19 8.52 9.44
C PRO A 35 14.13 7.67 10.72
N SER A 36 14.69 6.46 10.65
CA SER A 36 14.60 5.42 11.68
C SER A 36 13.17 4.97 12.00
N GLY A 37 12.25 5.13 11.03
CA GLY A 37 10.85 4.76 11.17
C GLY A 37 10.65 3.25 11.33
N ARG A 38 9.64 2.88 12.12
CA ARG A 38 9.15 1.49 12.23
C ARG A 38 7.63 1.48 12.19
N THR A 39 7.03 0.32 11.92
CA THR A 39 5.58 0.21 12.06
C THR A 39 5.18 0.35 13.53
N ALA A 40 4.06 1.01 13.82
CA ALA A 40 3.57 1.19 15.18
C ALA A 40 3.32 -0.16 15.89
N HIS A 41 2.78 -1.14 15.17
CA HIS A 41 2.64 -2.52 15.66
C HIS A 41 3.97 -3.12 16.11
N SER A 42 5.04 -3.00 15.30
CA SER A 42 6.34 -3.55 15.67
C SER A 42 7.01 -2.80 16.83
N ARG A 43 6.82 -1.48 16.90
CA ARG A 43 7.43 -0.62 17.91
C ARG A 43 6.75 -0.76 19.26
N PHE A 44 5.43 -0.72 19.29
CA PHE A 44 4.63 -0.66 20.53
C PHE A 44 4.00 -2.00 20.91
N LYS A 45 4.20 -3.06 20.12
CA LYS A 45 3.62 -4.40 20.33
C LYS A 45 2.09 -4.35 20.44
N ILE A 46 1.46 -3.49 19.63
CA ILE A 46 0.00 -3.38 19.53
C ILE A 46 -0.54 -4.66 18.88
N PRO A 47 -1.58 -5.30 19.46
CA PRO A 47 -2.20 -6.50 18.88
C PRO A 47 -2.73 -6.27 17.46
N LEU A 48 -2.53 -7.24 16.57
CA LEU A 48 -3.09 -7.20 15.20
C LEU A 48 -4.57 -7.59 15.15
N SER A 49 -5.07 -8.29 16.18
CA SER A 49 -6.46 -8.71 16.32
C SER A 49 -6.98 -8.43 17.75
N PHE A 50 -7.89 -7.47 17.89
CA PHE A 50 -8.51 -7.10 19.17
C PHE A 50 -9.53 -8.13 19.69
N SER A 51 -9.79 -9.22 18.94
CA SER A 51 -10.73 -10.28 19.33
C SER A 51 -10.26 -11.17 20.48
N LYS A 52 -8.98 -11.12 20.86
CA LYS A 52 -8.41 -11.97 21.92
C LYS A 52 -7.76 -11.19 23.07
N GLN A 53 -7.20 -10.01 22.82
CA GLN A 53 -6.52 -9.19 23.84
C GLN A 53 -6.68 -7.71 23.51
N LYS A 54 -7.12 -6.91 24.50
CA LYS A 54 -7.36 -5.47 24.36
C LYS A 54 -6.15 -4.59 24.73
N THR A 55 -5.09 -5.18 25.27
CA THR A 55 -3.94 -4.45 25.84
C THR A 55 -2.65 -4.80 25.10
N CYS A 56 -1.73 -3.84 25.03
CA CYS A 56 -0.41 -4.03 24.44
C CYS A 56 0.48 -4.85 25.39
N GLN A 57 1.20 -5.85 24.87
CA GLN A 57 2.09 -6.69 25.67
C GLN A 57 3.50 -6.06 25.76
N LEU A 58 3.66 -5.07 26.64
CA LEU A 58 4.92 -4.38 26.81
C LEU A 58 5.27 -4.29 28.30
N SER A 59 6.40 -4.87 28.71
CA SER A 59 6.88 -4.77 30.10
C SER A 59 7.43 -3.37 30.39
N LYS A 60 7.06 -2.79 31.54
CA LYS A 60 7.58 -1.49 32.02
C LYS A 60 9.11 -1.45 32.12
N GLN A 61 9.76 -2.61 32.26
CA GLN A 61 11.23 -2.74 32.35
C GLN A 61 11.91 -2.89 30.98
N SER A 62 11.15 -2.86 29.88
CA SER A 62 11.73 -3.03 28.54
C SER A 62 12.45 -1.78 28.06
N SER A 63 13.44 -1.97 27.18
CA SER A 63 14.15 -0.87 26.50
C SER A 63 13.21 0.03 25.68
N VAL A 64 12.07 -0.51 25.23
CA VAL A 64 11.04 0.26 24.53
C VAL A 64 10.25 1.14 25.50
N ALA A 65 9.93 0.65 26.71
CA ALA A 65 9.29 1.47 27.75
C ALA A 65 10.21 2.64 28.14
N TRP A 66 11.50 2.39 28.35
CA TRP A 66 12.48 3.44 28.60
C TRP A 66 12.53 4.46 27.46
N LEU A 67 12.49 4.00 26.20
CA LEU A 67 12.45 4.88 25.04
C LEU A 67 11.19 5.77 25.03
N ILE A 68 10.02 5.21 25.38
CA ILE A 68 8.75 5.94 25.49
C ILE A 68 8.84 6.99 26.61
N VAL A 69 9.32 6.60 27.79
CA VAL A 69 9.49 7.50 28.94
C VAL A 69 10.38 8.69 28.60
N ASN A 70 11.46 8.48 27.84
CA ASN A 70 12.37 9.56 27.43
C ASN A 70 11.93 10.30 26.17
N ALA A 71 10.93 9.78 25.43
CA ALA A 71 10.47 10.42 24.21
C ALA A 71 9.83 11.78 24.50
N LYS A 72 10.35 12.81 23.82
CA LYS A 72 9.80 14.17 23.82
C LYS A 72 8.77 14.36 22.71
N LEU A 73 8.87 13.57 21.64
CA LEU A 73 7.90 13.54 20.55
C LEU A 73 7.69 12.09 20.08
N ILE A 74 6.43 11.73 19.87
CA ILE A 74 6.04 10.54 19.11
C ILE A 74 5.30 10.99 17.86
N LEU A 75 5.91 10.77 16.70
CA LEU A 75 5.30 11.06 15.41
C LEU A 75 4.77 9.76 14.81
N TRP A 76 3.48 9.71 14.51
CA TRP A 76 2.83 8.56 13.89
C TRP A 76 2.24 8.97 12.54
N ASP A 77 2.80 8.45 11.44
CA ASP A 77 2.29 8.72 10.09
C ASP A 77 1.29 7.67 9.57
N GLU A 78 0.48 8.09 8.60
CA GLU A 78 -0.63 7.35 7.98
C GLU A 78 -1.71 6.88 8.97
N THR A 79 -2.09 7.74 9.92
CA THR A 79 -3.04 7.45 11.00
C THR A 79 -4.50 7.44 10.57
N SER A 80 -4.79 7.92 9.36
CA SER A 80 -6.15 7.99 8.79
C SER A 80 -6.79 6.63 8.57
N VAL A 81 -5.98 5.57 8.44
CA VAL A 81 -6.44 4.18 8.17
C VAL A 81 -6.49 3.34 9.45
N ILE A 82 -6.29 3.95 10.63
CA ILE A 82 -6.25 3.23 11.92
C ILE A 82 -7.65 3.08 12.52
N LYS A 83 -7.96 1.90 13.06
CA LYS A 83 -9.20 1.67 13.82
C LYS A 83 -9.14 2.30 15.20
N ARG A 84 -10.28 2.75 15.72
CA ARG A 84 -10.40 3.38 17.05
C ARG A 84 -9.73 2.57 18.16
N GLU A 85 -9.89 1.25 18.15
CA GLU A 85 -9.35 0.34 19.18
C GLU A 85 -7.81 0.39 19.23
N THR A 86 -7.15 0.66 18.10
CA THR A 86 -5.70 0.78 18.03
C THR A 86 -5.19 2.07 18.67
N ILE A 87 -5.94 3.16 18.51
CA ILE A 87 -5.63 4.44 19.17
C ILE A 87 -5.87 4.31 20.68
N GLU A 88 -6.96 3.65 21.08
CA GLU A 88 -7.28 3.40 22.50
C GLU A 88 -6.23 2.49 23.16
N ALA A 89 -5.84 1.38 22.52
CA ALA A 89 -4.80 0.50 23.05
C ALA A 89 -3.43 1.20 23.17
N PHE A 90 -3.12 2.10 22.24
CA PHE A 90 -1.93 2.93 22.32
C PHE A 90 -2.03 3.98 23.43
N HIS A 91 -3.20 4.60 23.62
CA HIS A 91 -3.46 5.49 24.74
C HIS A 91 -3.25 4.77 26.09
N TYR A 92 -3.87 3.61 26.28
CA TYR A 92 -3.74 2.83 27.52
C TYR A 92 -2.30 2.36 27.77
N LEU A 93 -1.56 2.01 26.72
CA LEU A 93 -0.13 1.68 26.84
C LEU A 93 0.66 2.87 27.39
N LEU A 94 0.40 4.08 26.90
CA LEU A 94 1.14 5.26 27.33
C LEU A 94 0.75 5.69 28.75
N THR A 95 -0.53 5.63 29.11
CA THR A 95 -0.96 5.95 30.49
C THR A 95 -0.41 4.95 31.49
N ASP A 96 -0.33 3.66 31.15
CA ASP A 96 0.27 2.64 32.01
C ASP A 96 1.79 2.79 32.18
N ILE A 97 2.52 3.07 31.10
CA ILE A 97 3.98 3.28 31.15
C ILE A 97 4.33 4.56 31.91
N MET A 98 3.54 5.63 31.71
CA MET A 98 3.81 6.94 32.30
C MET A 98 3.19 7.11 33.69
N GLU A 99 2.38 6.14 34.13
CA GLU A 99 1.64 6.15 35.40
C GLU A 99 0.88 7.47 35.59
N SER A 100 0.16 7.86 34.53
CA SER A 100 -0.52 9.13 34.45
C SER A 100 -1.85 9.02 33.71
N ASP A 101 -2.88 9.61 34.32
CA ASP A 101 -4.25 9.63 33.79
C ASP A 101 -4.47 10.72 32.73
N VAL A 102 -3.45 11.52 32.41
CA VAL A 102 -3.56 12.53 31.35
C VAL A 102 -3.52 11.87 29.97
N PRO A 103 -4.18 12.47 28.95
CA PRO A 103 -4.19 11.92 27.60
C PRO A 103 -2.80 11.51 27.11
N PHE A 104 -2.66 10.23 26.73
CA PHE A 104 -1.42 9.63 26.24
C PHE A 104 -0.24 9.71 27.23
N GLY A 105 -0.51 9.71 28.54
CA GLY A 105 0.52 9.78 29.57
C GLY A 105 1.34 11.07 29.52
N GLY A 106 0.77 12.15 28.98
CA GLY A 106 1.42 13.47 28.88
C GLY A 106 2.44 13.57 27.75
N LYS A 107 2.51 12.57 26.86
CA LYS A 107 3.41 12.60 25.71
C LYS A 107 2.89 13.53 24.61
N THR A 108 3.82 14.28 24.01
CA THR A 108 3.53 15.03 22.79
C THR A 108 3.48 14.08 21.61
N ILE A 109 2.32 14.02 20.95
CA ILE A 109 2.08 13.11 19.83
C ILE A 109 1.64 13.92 18.62
N ILE A 110 2.26 13.64 17.47
CA ILE A 110 1.82 14.16 16.18
C ILE A 110 1.23 12.99 15.41
N PHE A 111 -0.09 12.99 15.26
CA PHE A 111 -0.77 12.11 14.32
C PHE A 111 -0.74 12.73 12.94
N GLY A 112 -0.05 12.04 12.05
CA GLY A 112 0.14 12.37 10.67
C GLY A 112 -0.63 11.42 9.78
N GLY A 113 -1.23 11.95 8.73
CA GLY A 113 -1.98 11.15 7.78
C GLY A 113 -2.61 12.06 6.74
N ASP A 114 -2.97 11.50 5.60
CA ASP A 114 -3.97 12.16 4.76
C ASP A 114 -5.32 11.55 5.12
N PHE A 115 -6.15 12.28 5.87
CA PHE A 115 -7.51 11.85 6.25
C PHE A 115 -8.46 11.70 5.04
N ARG A 116 -7.96 11.96 3.83
CA ARG A 116 -8.62 11.74 2.54
C ARG A 116 -8.15 10.46 1.83
N GLN A 117 -7.21 9.70 2.40
CA GLN A 117 -6.99 8.31 2.00
C GLN A 117 -8.11 7.45 2.59
N THR A 118 -8.58 6.47 1.82
CA THR A 118 -9.70 5.58 2.15
C THR A 118 -9.76 5.26 3.64
N LEU A 119 -10.92 5.53 4.26
CA LEU A 119 -11.22 5.17 5.65
C LEU A 119 -10.75 3.74 5.97
N PRO A 120 -10.42 3.43 7.24
CA PRO A 120 -10.30 2.04 7.65
C PRO A 120 -11.57 1.31 7.18
N VAL A 121 -11.45 0.14 6.53
CA VAL A 121 -12.61 -0.58 6.00
C VAL A 121 -13.58 -0.90 7.14
N ILE A 122 -14.61 -0.05 7.27
CA ILE A 122 -15.71 -0.09 8.23
C ILE A 122 -16.92 0.47 7.47
N GLU A 123 -18.04 -0.23 7.54
CA GLU A 123 -19.32 0.21 6.98
C GLU A 123 -19.81 1.48 7.69
N GLN A 124 -20.12 2.50 6.89
CA GLN A 124 -20.89 3.71 7.18
C GLN A 124 -20.25 4.94 7.89
N LEU A 125 -20.55 6.07 7.24
CA LEU A 125 -20.76 7.46 7.69
C LEU A 125 -19.58 8.42 7.95
N ALA A 126 -19.56 9.41 7.04
CA ALA A 126 -19.11 10.81 7.04
C ALA A 126 -18.51 11.46 8.30
N VAL A 127 -17.64 12.48 8.11
CA VAL A 127 -17.73 13.84 8.71
C VAL A 127 -16.52 14.77 8.33
N THR A 128 -16.89 16.03 7.97
CA THR A 128 -16.26 17.39 7.92
C THR A 128 -14.74 17.71 7.86
N GLY A 129 -14.42 18.76 7.07
CA GLY A 129 -13.11 19.40 6.79
C GLY A 129 -12.41 20.15 7.94
N ASN A 130 -11.30 20.91 7.77
CA ASN A 130 -10.93 21.83 6.67
C ASN A 130 -9.44 22.30 6.75
N LYS A 131 -8.90 22.76 5.60
CA LYS A 131 -7.74 23.67 5.31
C LYS A 131 -6.30 23.10 5.22
N TYR A 132 -5.68 23.19 4.04
CA TYR A 132 -4.81 24.32 3.61
C TYR A 132 -4.55 24.34 2.09
N GLU A 133 -4.54 25.57 1.55
CA GLU A 133 -4.07 25.94 0.21
C GLU A 133 -2.56 25.72 0.06
N SER A 134 -2.15 25.15 -1.09
CA SER A 134 -0.92 25.48 -1.85
C SER A 134 -0.56 24.35 -2.83
N CYS A 135 -1.39 24.18 -3.88
CA CYS A 135 -1.02 23.54 -5.14
C CYS A 135 -2.07 23.95 -6.18
N LEU A 136 -2.14 25.26 -6.46
CA LEU A 136 -3.13 25.85 -7.36
C LEU A 136 -2.67 25.73 -8.80
N ARG A 137 -3.33 24.84 -9.58
CA ARG A 137 -3.69 25.00 -11.01
C ARG A 137 -4.34 23.76 -11.63
N SER A 138 -5.32 23.15 -10.96
CA SER A 138 -6.19 22.16 -11.61
C SER A 138 -7.64 22.35 -11.21
N SER A 139 -8.55 22.34 -12.19
CA SER A 139 -10.01 22.40 -12.00
C SER A 139 -10.51 21.28 -11.07
N ILE A 140 -9.83 20.13 -11.10
CA ILE A 140 -10.07 18.96 -10.25
C ILE A 140 -9.89 19.29 -8.77
N PHE A 141 -8.82 20.01 -8.43
CA PHE A 141 -8.51 20.31 -7.03
C PHE A 141 -9.54 21.29 -6.44
N ASN A 142 -9.97 22.27 -7.23
CA ASN A 142 -11.03 23.19 -6.82
C ASN A 142 -12.37 22.47 -6.62
N PHE A 143 -12.70 21.50 -7.46
CA PHE A 143 -13.87 20.64 -7.26
C PHE A 143 -13.76 19.83 -5.96
N LEU A 144 -12.64 19.13 -5.75
CA LEU A 144 -12.39 18.36 -4.53
C LEU A 144 -12.45 19.24 -3.26
N LEU A 145 -11.95 20.48 -3.32
CA LEU A 145 -12.05 21.44 -2.22
C LEU A 145 -13.49 21.87 -1.92
N ARG A 146 -14.35 22.02 -2.94
CA ARG A 146 -15.76 22.36 -2.74
C ARG A 146 -16.54 21.19 -2.16
N VAL A 147 -16.25 19.98 -2.61
CA VAL A 147 -16.76 18.73 -2.02
C VAL A 147 -16.34 18.62 -0.55
N GLU A 148 -15.06 18.86 -0.25
CA GLU A 148 -14.51 18.82 1.11
C GLU A 148 -15.17 19.83 2.06
N LYS A 149 -15.46 21.04 1.56
CA LYS A 149 -16.12 22.10 2.33
C LYS A 149 -17.65 21.90 2.46
N GLY A 150 -18.22 20.88 1.82
CA GLY A 150 -19.67 20.67 1.77
C GLY A 150 -20.42 21.76 1.00
N VAL A 151 -19.75 22.42 0.06
CA VAL A 151 -20.30 23.54 -0.75
C VAL A 151 -20.73 23.07 -2.14
N GLU A 152 -20.29 21.89 -2.58
CA GLU A 152 -20.70 21.34 -3.87
C GLU A 152 -22.18 20.92 -3.83
N SER A 153 -22.92 21.27 -4.88
CA SER A 153 -24.33 20.91 -5.01
C SER A 153 -24.50 19.40 -5.12
N VAL A 154 -25.43 18.86 -4.35
CA VAL A 154 -25.90 17.48 -4.46
C VAL A 154 -27.13 17.41 -5.36
N ASP A 155 -27.32 16.28 -6.02
CA ASP A 155 -28.53 16.00 -6.78
C ASP A 155 -29.71 15.64 -5.86
N GLN A 156 -30.86 15.35 -6.49
CA GLN A 156 -32.09 14.94 -5.81
C GLN A 156 -31.97 13.65 -4.98
N HIS A 157 -30.88 12.89 -5.13
CA HIS A 157 -30.57 11.67 -4.40
C HIS A 157 -29.48 11.89 -3.33
N GLY A 158 -29.05 13.13 -3.12
CA GLY A 158 -27.98 13.47 -2.18
C GLY A 158 -26.59 13.09 -2.67
N GLN A 159 -26.40 12.85 -3.97
CA GLN A 159 -25.11 12.49 -4.56
C GLN A 159 -24.44 13.70 -5.22
N ILE A 160 -23.10 13.74 -5.14
CA ILE A 160 -22.31 14.79 -5.79
C ILE A 160 -22.03 14.37 -7.22
N SER A 161 -22.46 15.19 -8.18
CA SER A 161 -22.16 14.98 -9.60
C SER A 161 -20.72 15.36 -9.93
N LEU A 162 -19.99 14.45 -10.56
CA LEU A 162 -18.63 14.73 -11.04
C LEU A 162 -18.68 15.65 -12.28
N PRO A 163 -17.78 16.65 -12.39
CA PRO A 163 -17.71 17.50 -13.57
C PRO A 163 -17.45 16.70 -14.85
N PRO A 164 -18.05 17.04 -16.01
CA PRO A 164 -17.91 16.26 -17.24
C PRO A 164 -16.47 16.05 -17.70
N HIS A 165 -15.58 17.02 -17.45
CA HIS A 165 -14.16 16.92 -17.80
C HIS A 165 -13.34 15.98 -16.90
N MET A 166 -13.93 15.50 -15.80
CA MET A 166 -13.32 14.53 -14.88
C MET A 166 -13.82 13.10 -15.11
N VAL A 167 -14.80 12.94 -15.99
CA VAL A 167 -15.49 11.67 -16.23
C VAL A 167 -15.23 11.25 -17.66
N ILE A 168 -14.82 10.00 -17.84
CA ILE A 168 -14.88 9.35 -19.14
C ILE A 168 -16.25 8.68 -19.21
N PRO A 169 -17.16 9.13 -20.11
CA PRO A 169 -18.49 8.54 -20.21
C PRO A 169 -18.38 7.06 -20.53
N TYR A 170 -19.11 6.24 -19.78
CA TYR A 170 -19.17 4.82 -20.03
C TYR A 170 -20.21 4.55 -21.13
N HIS A 171 -19.78 3.90 -22.21
CA HIS A 171 -20.66 3.45 -23.29
C HIS A 171 -20.70 1.93 -23.35
N ASN A 172 -19.58 1.33 -23.75
CA ASN A 172 -19.32 -0.09 -23.65
C ASN A 172 -17.90 -0.31 -23.10
N LYS A 173 -17.60 -1.55 -22.71
CA LYS A 173 -16.35 -1.89 -22.03
C LYS A 173 -15.11 -1.56 -22.87
N GLU A 174 -15.09 -1.93 -24.14
CA GLU A 174 -13.93 -1.78 -25.02
C GLU A 174 -13.66 -0.31 -25.36
N GLU A 175 -14.66 0.44 -25.80
CA GLU A 175 -14.50 1.85 -26.14
C GLU A 175 -14.16 2.71 -24.92
N SER A 176 -14.79 2.44 -23.78
CA SER A 176 -14.54 3.20 -22.55
C SER A 176 -13.13 2.92 -22.03
N PHE A 177 -12.67 1.66 -22.14
CA PHE A 177 -11.29 1.28 -21.83
C PHE A 177 -10.30 1.95 -22.78
N ASP A 178 -10.59 1.99 -24.08
CA ASP A 178 -9.70 2.61 -25.07
C ASP A 178 -9.60 4.12 -24.89
N LYS A 179 -10.69 4.78 -24.52
CA LYS A 179 -10.69 6.19 -24.09
C LYS A 179 -9.87 6.40 -22.82
N LEU A 180 -10.04 5.53 -21.81
CA LEU A 180 -9.24 5.59 -20.58
C LEU A 180 -7.75 5.41 -20.87
N LEU A 181 -7.40 4.44 -21.72
CA LEU A 181 -6.03 4.19 -22.13
C LEU A 181 -5.47 5.35 -22.94
N GLY A 182 -6.17 5.88 -23.94
CA GLY A 182 -5.69 7.04 -24.69
C GLY A 182 -5.47 8.26 -23.79
N THR A 183 -6.25 8.40 -22.71
CA THR A 183 -6.11 9.50 -21.75
C THR A 183 -4.89 9.30 -20.83
N VAL A 184 -4.75 8.11 -20.25
CA VAL A 184 -3.68 7.82 -19.26
C VAL A 184 -2.38 7.46 -19.97
N PHE A 185 -2.43 6.68 -21.04
CA PHE A 185 -1.32 6.18 -21.82
C PHE A 185 -1.48 6.50 -23.33
N PRO A 186 -1.19 7.74 -23.76
CA PRO A 186 -1.47 8.21 -25.12
C PRO A 186 -0.81 7.40 -26.24
N ASP A 187 0.36 6.81 -25.96
CA ASP A 187 1.03 5.91 -26.90
C ASP A 187 1.64 4.72 -26.15
N LEU A 188 0.99 3.56 -26.28
CA LEU A 188 1.47 2.29 -25.74
C LEU A 188 2.67 1.73 -26.50
N ASN A 189 2.97 2.21 -27.71
CA ASN A 189 4.18 1.80 -28.42
C ASN A 189 5.41 2.50 -27.82
N LEU A 190 5.26 3.70 -27.24
CA LEU A 190 6.34 4.33 -26.48
C LEU A 190 6.79 3.47 -25.29
N TYR A 191 5.91 2.67 -24.69
CA TYR A 191 6.30 1.70 -23.65
C TYR A 191 7.38 0.72 -24.12
N SER A 192 7.32 0.31 -25.39
CA SER A 192 8.28 -0.62 -25.98
C SER A 192 9.64 0.00 -26.28
N CYS A 193 9.71 1.33 -26.39
CA CYS A 193 10.89 2.09 -26.76
C CYS A 193 11.55 2.79 -25.56
N ASP A 194 10.76 3.46 -24.72
CA ASP A 194 11.22 4.16 -23.52
C ASP A 194 10.21 3.98 -22.35
N PRO A 195 10.38 2.90 -21.56
CA PRO A 195 9.45 2.59 -20.48
C PRO A 195 9.52 3.57 -19.29
N TYR A 196 10.49 4.49 -19.23
CA TYR A 196 10.58 5.48 -18.16
C TYR A 196 9.58 6.64 -18.33
N GLN A 197 9.09 6.91 -19.55
CA GLN A 197 8.15 8.02 -19.78
C GLN A 197 6.79 7.80 -19.11
N MET A 198 6.46 6.55 -18.79
CA MET A 198 5.12 6.17 -18.33
C MET A 198 5.09 5.62 -16.90
N ILE A 199 6.24 5.49 -16.23
CA ILE A 199 6.31 4.98 -14.84
C ILE A 199 5.53 5.82 -13.82
N ASN A 200 5.34 7.11 -14.11
CA ASN A 200 4.61 8.03 -13.26
C ASN A 200 3.10 8.04 -13.53
N ARG A 201 2.63 7.16 -14.42
CA ARG A 201 1.21 7.02 -14.77
C ARG A 201 0.66 5.74 -14.17
N CYS A 202 -0.58 5.79 -13.67
CA CYS A 202 -1.25 4.64 -13.09
C CYS A 202 -2.75 4.74 -13.28
N VAL A 203 -3.40 3.58 -13.34
CA VAL A 203 -4.86 3.45 -13.24
C VAL A 203 -5.15 2.84 -11.88
N LEU A 204 -6.01 3.49 -11.10
CA LEU A 204 -6.42 3.02 -9.79
C LEU A 204 -7.85 2.48 -9.88
N CYS A 205 -8.07 1.31 -9.29
CA CYS A 205 -9.39 0.68 -9.25
C CYS A 205 -9.85 0.47 -7.81
N PRO A 206 -11.16 0.52 -7.54
CA PRO A 206 -11.69 0.28 -6.21
C PRO A 206 -11.65 -1.21 -5.80
N LYS A 207 -11.61 -2.13 -6.77
CA LYS A 207 -11.62 -3.59 -6.55
C LYS A 207 -10.41 -4.24 -7.21
N ILE A 208 -9.85 -5.27 -6.56
CA ILE A 208 -8.75 -6.07 -7.11
C ILE A 208 -9.17 -6.77 -8.42
N SER A 209 -10.39 -7.31 -8.48
CA SER A 209 -10.91 -7.95 -9.71
C SER A 209 -10.92 -6.99 -10.90
N SER A 210 -11.19 -5.71 -10.68
CA SER A 210 -11.13 -4.67 -11.72
C SER A 210 -9.69 -4.33 -12.10
N VAL A 211 -8.73 -4.40 -11.16
CA VAL A 211 -7.30 -4.28 -11.45
C VAL A 211 -6.85 -5.41 -12.36
N ASP A 212 -7.21 -6.66 -12.05
CA ASP A 212 -6.84 -7.84 -12.83
C ASP A 212 -7.39 -7.76 -14.26
N GLU A 213 -8.65 -7.35 -14.42
CA GLU A 213 -9.30 -7.14 -15.70
C GLU A 213 -8.59 -6.07 -16.55
N ILE A 214 -8.33 -4.89 -15.97
CA ILE A 214 -7.64 -3.79 -16.66
C ILE A 214 -6.20 -4.17 -17.02
N ASN A 215 -5.48 -4.84 -16.11
CA ASN A 215 -4.12 -5.30 -16.37
C ASN A 215 -4.08 -6.36 -17.48
N GLY A 216 -5.07 -7.27 -17.53
CA GLY A 216 -5.20 -8.24 -18.60
C GLY A 216 -5.44 -7.59 -19.97
N MET A 217 -6.38 -6.65 -20.04
CA MET A 217 -6.65 -5.88 -21.25
C MET A 217 -5.43 -5.05 -21.69
N MET A 218 -4.68 -4.49 -20.73
CA MET A 218 -3.43 -3.78 -20.99
C MET A 218 -2.38 -4.70 -21.60
N ILE A 219 -2.09 -5.84 -20.97
CA ILE A 219 -1.11 -6.80 -21.47
C ILE A 219 -1.48 -7.28 -22.88
N ALA A 220 -2.77 -7.48 -23.17
CA ALA A 220 -3.22 -7.85 -24.52
C ALA A 220 -2.83 -6.81 -25.59
N LYS A 221 -2.91 -5.51 -25.26
CA LYS A 221 -2.57 -4.41 -26.19
C LYS A 221 -1.08 -4.11 -26.35
N PHE A 222 -0.23 -4.57 -25.44
CA PHE A 222 1.22 -4.39 -25.57
C PHE A 222 1.76 -5.10 -26.81
N SER A 223 2.60 -4.44 -27.61
CA SER A 223 3.08 -4.97 -28.90
C SER A 223 4.16 -6.06 -28.80
N ARG A 224 4.65 -6.38 -27.60
CA ARG A 224 5.70 -7.39 -27.36
C ARG A 224 5.15 -8.81 -27.22
N ASN A 225 6.03 -9.79 -27.36
CA ASN A 225 5.70 -11.20 -27.21
C ASN A 225 5.27 -11.52 -25.78
N LEU A 226 4.13 -12.20 -25.67
CA LEU A 226 3.57 -12.66 -24.40
C LEU A 226 4.40 -13.84 -23.87
N HIS A 227 4.90 -13.71 -22.64
CA HIS A 227 5.48 -14.79 -21.87
C HIS A 227 4.50 -15.22 -20.79
N ARG A 228 4.27 -16.52 -20.67
CA ARG A 228 3.29 -17.11 -19.76
C ARG A 228 4.02 -17.94 -18.70
N TYR A 229 3.91 -17.53 -17.44
CA TYR A 229 4.37 -18.31 -16.30
C TYR A 229 3.17 -18.98 -15.64
N ILE A 230 3.25 -20.31 -15.50
CA ILE A 230 2.24 -21.13 -14.83
C ILE A 230 2.82 -21.60 -13.49
N SER A 231 2.06 -21.41 -12.42
CA SER A 231 2.45 -21.86 -11.10
C SER A 231 2.26 -23.37 -10.95
N CYS A 232 3.04 -23.96 -10.04
CA CYS A 232 2.84 -25.34 -9.62
C CYS A 232 2.31 -25.33 -8.19
N ASP A 233 1.05 -25.76 -8.03
CA ASP A 233 0.36 -25.74 -6.75
C ASP A 233 0.36 -27.13 -6.11
N ARG A 234 0.77 -27.19 -4.85
CA ARG A 234 0.90 -28.44 -4.10
C ARG A 234 0.25 -28.33 -2.74
N THR A 235 -0.61 -29.26 -2.37
CA THR A 235 -1.13 -29.36 -1.02
C THR A 235 0.03 -29.59 -0.03
N VAL A 236 -0.09 -29.04 1.20
CA VAL A 236 0.88 -29.35 2.26
C VAL A 236 0.86 -30.84 2.61
N ASN A 237 -0.34 -31.44 2.61
CA ASN A 237 -0.52 -32.87 2.77
C ASN A 237 -0.76 -33.55 1.40
N LYS A 238 0.29 -34.22 0.89
CA LYS A 238 0.31 -34.88 -0.42
C LYS A 238 -0.85 -35.86 -0.67
N ARG A 239 -1.49 -36.39 0.38
CA ARG A 239 -2.65 -37.29 0.24
C ARG A 239 -3.82 -36.61 -0.48
N TYR A 240 -3.93 -35.29 -0.35
CA TYR A 240 -4.99 -34.49 -0.96
C TYR A 240 -4.57 -33.88 -2.30
N GLN A 241 -3.39 -34.19 -2.85
CA GLN A 241 -2.94 -33.54 -4.09
C GLN A 241 -3.88 -33.83 -5.27
N ALA A 242 -4.23 -35.10 -5.49
CA ALA A 242 -5.06 -35.50 -6.62
C ALA A 242 -6.49 -34.96 -6.55
N ASP A 243 -7.03 -34.80 -5.34
CA ASP A 243 -8.42 -34.37 -5.13
C ASP A 243 -8.61 -32.86 -5.29
N TYR A 244 -7.54 -32.06 -5.17
CA TYR A 244 -7.64 -30.61 -5.08
C TYR A 244 -6.80 -29.85 -6.11
N GLU A 245 -6.05 -30.52 -7.00
CA GLU A 245 -5.14 -29.85 -7.95
C GLU A 245 -5.81 -28.75 -8.78
N ASP A 246 -6.93 -29.05 -9.44
CA ASP A 246 -7.70 -28.07 -10.23
C ASP A 246 -8.32 -26.98 -9.34
N PHE A 247 -8.77 -27.36 -8.15
CA PHE A 247 -9.31 -26.41 -7.19
C PHE A 247 -8.25 -25.40 -6.75
N LEU A 248 -7.02 -25.83 -6.47
CA LEU A 248 -5.92 -24.96 -6.06
C LEU A 248 -5.55 -23.95 -7.15
N ASN A 249 -5.53 -24.39 -8.42
CA ASN A 249 -5.25 -23.51 -9.56
C ASN A 249 -6.30 -22.38 -9.71
N SER A 250 -7.54 -22.62 -9.26
CA SER A 250 -8.61 -21.61 -9.24
C SER A 250 -8.48 -20.58 -8.10
N LEU A 251 -7.66 -20.87 -7.08
CA LEU A 251 -7.50 -19.99 -5.91
C LEU A 251 -6.54 -18.83 -6.21
N ASN A 252 -6.98 -17.61 -5.88
CA ASN A 252 -6.18 -16.39 -5.94
C ASN A 252 -6.10 -15.71 -4.56
N PRO A 253 -5.43 -16.33 -3.57
CA PRO A 253 -5.31 -15.73 -2.23
C PRO A 253 -4.45 -14.47 -2.27
N LYS A 254 -4.79 -13.48 -1.44
CA LYS A 254 -4.06 -12.20 -1.38
C LYS A 254 -2.59 -12.36 -0.97
N SER A 255 -2.25 -13.47 -0.31
CA SER A 255 -0.91 -13.81 0.14
C SER A 255 0.01 -14.40 -0.95
N LEU A 256 -0.53 -14.85 -2.09
CA LEU A 256 0.23 -15.50 -3.16
C LEU A 256 0.10 -14.77 -4.51
N PRO A 257 1.08 -14.90 -5.41
CA PRO A 257 0.91 -14.50 -6.80
C PRO A 257 -0.19 -15.36 -7.48
N PRO A 258 -0.78 -14.85 -8.58
CA PRO A 258 -1.76 -15.60 -9.35
C PRO A 258 -1.17 -16.91 -9.90
N HIS A 259 -2.04 -17.89 -10.17
CA HIS A 259 -1.65 -19.16 -10.77
C HIS A 259 -1.05 -18.95 -12.18
N GLU A 260 -1.64 -18.03 -12.93
CA GLU A 260 -1.17 -17.64 -14.25
C GLU A 260 -0.66 -16.20 -14.20
N LEU A 261 0.60 -16.01 -14.60
CA LEU A 261 1.23 -14.70 -14.70
C LEU A 261 1.65 -14.44 -16.14
N LEU A 262 1.00 -13.45 -16.75
CA LEU A 262 1.22 -13.01 -18.13
C LEU A 262 2.09 -11.77 -18.16
N LEU A 263 3.27 -11.85 -18.77
CA LEU A 263 4.24 -10.75 -18.84
C LEU A 263 4.71 -10.51 -20.27
N LYS A 264 5.20 -9.31 -20.53
CA LYS A 264 5.80 -8.90 -21.81
C LYS A 264 7.09 -8.13 -21.54
N GLU A 265 8.02 -8.18 -22.47
CA GLU A 265 9.24 -7.39 -22.36
C GLU A 265 8.91 -5.89 -22.21
N ASN A 266 9.67 -5.16 -21.40
CA ASN A 266 9.45 -3.75 -21.03
C ASN A 266 8.13 -3.45 -20.29
N CYS A 267 7.35 -4.45 -19.88
CA CYS A 267 6.17 -4.20 -19.05
C CYS A 267 6.57 -3.79 -17.62
N PRO A 268 5.87 -2.84 -16.99
CA PRO A 268 6.09 -2.50 -15.60
C PRO A 268 5.46 -3.56 -14.69
N ILE A 269 6.20 -3.96 -13.65
CA ILE A 269 5.70 -4.86 -12.61
C ILE A 269 5.95 -4.25 -11.22
N MET A 270 5.23 -4.76 -10.24
CA MET A 270 5.39 -4.37 -8.85
C MET A 270 5.55 -5.62 -7.99
N LEU A 271 6.54 -5.61 -7.10
CA LEU A 271 6.70 -6.69 -6.13
C LEU A 271 5.58 -6.66 -5.10
N LEU A 272 4.98 -7.82 -4.81
CA LEU A 272 3.92 -7.96 -3.81
C LEU A 272 4.46 -8.30 -2.41
N ARG A 273 5.76 -8.59 -2.30
CA ARG A 273 6.42 -8.96 -1.05
C ARG A 273 7.89 -8.58 -1.03
N ASN A 274 8.46 -8.67 0.16
CA ASN A 274 9.89 -8.56 0.36
C ASN A 274 10.58 -9.83 -0.13
N VAL A 275 11.48 -9.70 -1.12
CA VAL A 275 12.32 -10.78 -1.63
C VAL A 275 13.73 -10.62 -1.08
N ASN A 276 14.29 -9.41 -1.23
CA ASN A 276 15.62 -9.06 -0.74
C ASN A 276 15.66 -7.56 -0.42
N PRO A 277 15.30 -7.16 0.82
CA PRO A 277 15.24 -5.75 1.21
C PRO A 277 16.57 -5.02 1.11
N THR A 278 17.69 -5.70 1.37
CA THR A 278 19.04 -5.13 1.29
C THR A 278 19.40 -4.70 -0.13
N ASP A 279 18.86 -5.40 -1.14
CA ASP A 279 19.06 -5.06 -2.55
C ASP A 279 17.95 -4.19 -3.16
N GLY A 280 16.98 -3.74 -2.34
CA GLY A 280 15.87 -2.90 -2.79
C GLY A 280 14.65 -3.67 -3.31
N LEU A 281 14.64 -5.00 -3.22
CA LEU A 281 13.52 -5.87 -3.62
C LEU A 281 12.52 -6.02 -2.48
N CYS A 282 11.82 -4.94 -2.18
CA CYS A 282 10.78 -4.86 -1.16
C CYS A 282 9.38 -4.93 -1.79
N ASN A 283 8.37 -5.13 -0.95
CA ASN A 283 6.98 -4.94 -1.35
C ASN A 283 6.79 -3.52 -1.92
N SER A 284 6.01 -3.42 -2.99
CA SER A 284 5.72 -2.20 -3.75
C SER A 284 6.90 -1.61 -4.53
N THR A 285 8.07 -2.27 -4.56
CA THR A 285 9.15 -1.89 -5.48
C THR A 285 8.65 -2.03 -6.92
N ARG A 286 8.69 -0.93 -7.67
CA ARG A 286 8.37 -0.89 -9.10
C ARG A 286 9.59 -1.29 -9.91
N LEU A 287 9.34 -2.13 -10.90
CA LEU A 287 10.36 -2.70 -11.78
C LEU A 287 9.90 -2.63 -13.24
N ILE A 288 10.84 -2.67 -14.17
CA ILE A 288 10.56 -2.91 -15.60
C ILE A 288 11.14 -4.27 -15.97
N CYS A 289 10.34 -5.15 -16.58
CA CYS A 289 10.83 -6.40 -17.14
C CYS A 289 11.78 -6.14 -18.30
N ARG A 290 12.98 -6.71 -18.28
CA ARG A 290 13.98 -6.57 -19.36
C ARG A 290 14.14 -7.87 -20.14
N GLU A 291 14.29 -9.01 -19.48
CA GLU A 291 14.32 -10.32 -20.13
C GLU A 291 13.40 -11.28 -19.37
N LEU A 292 12.72 -12.16 -20.11
CA LEU A 292 11.77 -13.14 -19.59
C LEU A 292 12.24 -14.54 -19.98
N ASP A 293 13.00 -15.17 -19.08
CA ASP A 293 13.51 -16.53 -19.24
C ASP A 293 12.59 -17.55 -18.57
N GLU A 294 12.79 -18.84 -18.84
CA GLU A 294 11.91 -19.93 -18.39
C GLU A 294 11.69 -19.97 -16.87
N HIS A 295 12.71 -19.62 -16.07
CA HIS A 295 12.68 -19.72 -14.60
C HIS A 295 13.09 -18.45 -13.88
N THR A 296 13.36 -17.36 -14.60
CA THR A 296 13.86 -16.11 -14.03
C THR A 296 13.32 -14.92 -14.81
N ILE A 297 12.94 -13.88 -14.08
CA ILE A 297 12.58 -12.58 -14.63
C ILE A 297 13.74 -11.64 -14.36
N SER A 298 14.37 -11.16 -15.43
CA SER A 298 15.37 -10.11 -15.39
C SER A 298 14.66 -8.77 -15.42
N ALA A 299 14.84 -7.95 -14.40
CA ALA A 299 14.13 -6.69 -14.27
C ALA A 299 15.06 -5.57 -13.80
N GLU A 300 14.61 -4.33 -13.95
CA GLU A 300 15.34 -3.16 -13.49
C GLU A 300 14.53 -2.38 -12.47
N ILE A 301 15.14 -2.01 -11.35
CA ILE A 301 14.51 -1.16 -10.34
C ILE A 301 14.38 0.26 -10.87
N VAL A 302 13.16 0.79 -10.80
CA VAL A 302 12.86 2.09 -11.40
C VAL A 302 12.40 3.15 -10.40
N SER A 303 12.29 2.77 -9.13
CA SER A 303 11.89 3.66 -8.04
C SER A 303 12.77 3.47 -6.81
N GLY A 304 12.94 4.52 -6.02
CA GLY A 304 13.65 4.47 -4.74
C GLY A 304 15.18 4.53 -4.87
N PRO A 305 15.91 4.26 -3.78
CA PRO A 305 17.36 4.46 -3.70
C PRO A 305 18.17 3.51 -4.59
N HIS A 306 17.58 2.40 -5.03
CA HIS A 306 18.22 1.40 -5.89
C HIS A 306 17.84 1.55 -7.38
N LYS A 307 17.32 2.71 -7.79
CA LYS A 307 16.92 2.98 -9.19
C LYS A 307 18.10 2.73 -10.15
N GLY A 308 17.84 2.08 -11.28
CA GLY A 308 18.81 1.71 -12.31
C GLY A 308 19.45 0.33 -12.11
N LYS A 309 19.26 -0.30 -10.95
CA LYS A 309 19.86 -1.61 -10.66
C LYS A 309 19.13 -2.73 -11.41
N LYS A 310 19.86 -3.50 -12.22
CA LYS A 310 19.39 -4.77 -12.80
C LYS A 310 19.35 -5.85 -11.71
N VAL A 311 18.25 -6.59 -11.66
CA VAL A 311 17.93 -7.58 -10.64
C VAL A 311 17.31 -8.82 -11.29
N PHE A 312 17.50 -9.98 -10.66
CA PHE A 312 16.92 -11.24 -11.11
C PHE A 312 15.90 -11.73 -10.08
N ILE A 313 14.72 -12.08 -10.57
CA ILE A 313 13.63 -12.61 -9.75
C ILE A 313 13.45 -14.07 -10.15
N PRO A 314 13.96 -15.02 -9.33
CA PRO A 314 13.77 -16.43 -9.60
C PRO A 314 12.36 -16.87 -9.23
N LYS A 315 11.96 -18.05 -9.70
CA LYS A 315 10.77 -18.74 -9.21
C LYS A 315 10.91 -19.03 -7.70
N VAL A 316 9.94 -18.60 -6.90
CA VAL A 316 9.98 -18.71 -5.42
C VAL A 316 8.83 -19.58 -4.92
N ARG A 317 9.14 -20.53 -4.04
CA ARG A 317 8.15 -21.36 -3.34
C ARG A 317 7.50 -20.59 -2.21
N LEU A 318 6.17 -20.63 -2.14
CA LEU A 318 5.38 -19.88 -1.18
C LEU A 318 4.27 -20.71 -0.63
N GLN A 319 4.02 -20.60 0.67
CA GLN A 319 2.94 -21.29 1.33
C GLN A 319 1.87 -20.28 1.76
N THR A 320 0.60 -20.65 1.63
CA THR A 320 -0.52 -19.90 2.20
C THR A 320 -0.36 -19.76 3.72
N SER A 321 -0.67 -18.58 4.26
CA SER A 321 -0.66 -18.38 5.72
C SER A 321 -1.81 -19.16 6.39
N ASP A 322 -1.55 -19.76 7.55
CA ASP A 322 -2.54 -20.51 8.34
C ASP A 322 -3.78 -19.69 8.77
N SER A 323 -3.71 -18.36 8.66
CA SER A 323 -4.78 -17.43 9.01
C SER A 323 -5.81 -17.16 7.91
N GLU A 324 -5.55 -17.55 6.66
CA GLU A 324 -6.50 -17.36 5.56
C GLU A 324 -7.52 -18.51 5.59
N LYS A 325 -8.82 -18.18 5.65
CA LYS A 325 -9.95 -19.12 5.66
C LYS A 325 -10.13 -19.87 4.32
N ASN A 326 -9.06 -20.08 3.56
CA ASN A 326 -9.09 -20.79 2.29
C ASN A 326 -8.84 -22.27 2.56
N GLY A 327 -9.86 -22.97 3.08
CA GLY A 327 -10.04 -24.43 3.11
C GLY A 327 -8.83 -25.32 3.42
N ILE A 328 -7.81 -25.34 2.56
CA ILE A 328 -6.64 -26.23 2.59
C ILE A 328 -5.37 -25.41 2.39
N PRO A 329 -4.36 -25.55 3.26
CA PRO A 329 -3.06 -24.92 3.07
C PRO A 329 -2.30 -25.58 1.90
N PHE A 330 -1.73 -24.74 1.03
CA PHE A 330 -0.99 -25.19 -0.14
C PHE A 330 0.24 -24.32 -0.43
N ILE A 331 1.15 -24.88 -1.22
CA ILE A 331 2.40 -24.29 -1.66
C ILE A 331 2.28 -23.99 -3.14
N ARG A 332 2.45 -22.72 -3.53
CA ARG A 332 2.54 -22.26 -4.90
C ARG A 332 4.00 -21.99 -5.26
N THR A 333 4.46 -22.54 -6.37
CA THR A 333 5.81 -22.31 -6.91
C THR A 333 5.72 -21.66 -8.26
#